data_AF-A0A9C9WBQ8-F1
#
_entry.id   AF-A0A9C9WBQ8-F1
#
_cell.length_a   1.000
_cell.length_b   1.000
_cell.length_c   1.000
_cell.angle_alpha   90.00
_cell.angle_beta   90.00
_cell.angle_gamma   90.00
#
_symmetry.space_group_name_H-M   'P 1'
#
loop_
_entity.id
_entity.type
_entity.pdbx_description
1 polymer ?
#
loop_
_entity_poly.entity_id
_entity_poly.type
_entity_poly.pdbx_seq_one_letter_code
_entity_poly.pdbx_strand_id
1 'polypeptide(L)'
;MRIEHLHPVPHLTTALRGPLERIESHLLACQTDIEAWFRQQWLTTTAPFYASVDLRNAGFKLAPVDTNLFPAGFNNLSADLLPLCIQDIQSAFERICPEARQVLLIPENHTRNTY
;
A
#
# COMPACT_ATOMS: atom_id res chain seq x y z
N MET A 1 -26.62 -22.58 -10.29
CA MET A 1 -25.14 -22.52 -10.31
C MET A 1 -24.77 -21.16 -10.89
N ARG A 2 -24.50 -20.17 -10.04
CA ARG A 2 -24.08 -18.84 -10.52
C ARG A 2 -22.64 -18.98 -10.97
N ILE A 3 -22.38 -18.69 -12.24
CA ILE A 3 -21.02 -18.51 -12.73
C ILE A 3 -20.52 -17.25 -12.02
N GLU A 4 -19.64 -17.42 -11.03
CA GLU A 4 -18.86 -16.30 -10.51
C GLU A 4 -18.08 -15.74 -11.70
N HIS A 5 -18.37 -14.49 -12.07
CA HIS A 5 -17.60 -13.81 -13.10
C HIS A 5 -16.16 -13.72 -12.61
N LEU A 6 -15.26 -14.52 -13.20
CA LEU A 6 -13.81 -14.30 -13.09
C LEU A 6 -13.54 -12.86 -13.55
N HIS A 7 -13.30 -11.96 -12.59
CA HIS A 7 -12.94 -10.59 -12.90
C HIS A 7 -11.56 -10.61 -13.60
N PRO A 8 -11.44 -10.06 -14.81
CA PRO A 8 -10.16 -10.04 -15.52
C PRO A 8 -9.17 -9.19 -14.74
N VAL A 9 -7.99 -9.73 -14.47
CA VAL A 9 -6.88 -9.03 -13.80
C VAL A 9 -5.75 -8.74 -14.79
N PRO A 10 -4.91 -7.71 -14.55
CA PRO A 10 -3.75 -7.44 -15.39
C PRO A 10 -2.77 -8.63 -15.40
N HIS A 11 -2.26 -8.98 -16.59
CA HIS A 11 -1.24 -10.01 -16.77
C HIS A 11 -0.01 -9.44 -17.47
N LEU A 12 1.18 -9.94 -17.08
CA LEU A 12 2.42 -9.60 -17.77
C LEU A 12 2.42 -10.20 -19.19
N THR A 13 2.59 -9.34 -20.19
CA THR A 13 2.72 -9.70 -21.60
C THR A 13 4.18 -9.99 -22.02
N THR A 14 5.04 -10.30 -21.04
CA THR A 14 6.45 -10.67 -21.23
C THR A 14 6.74 -12.09 -20.74
N ALA A 15 7.61 -12.79 -21.47
CA ALA A 15 8.17 -14.08 -21.08
C ALA A 15 9.38 -13.94 -20.13
N LEU A 16 9.99 -12.75 -20.04
CA LEU A 16 11.17 -12.52 -19.21
C LEU A 16 10.76 -12.28 -17.75
N ARG A 17 10.71 -13.36 -16.97
CA ARG A 17 10.27 -13.33 -15.55
C ARG A 17 11.32 -13.81 -14.55
N GLY A 18 12.45 -14.33 -15.00
CA GLY A 18 13.50 -14.87 -14.13
C GLY A 18 13.96 -13.91 -13.02
N PRO A 19 14.22 -12.61 -13.29
CA PRO A 19 14.57 -11.67 -12.22
C PRO A 19 13.43 -11.42 -11.22
N LEU A 20 12.18 -11.36 -11.68
CA LEU A 20 11.01 -11.23 -10.80
C LEU A 20 10.88 -12.45 -9.88
N GLU A 21 10.95 -13.67 -10.44
CA GLU A 21 10.88 -14.93 -9.69
C GLU A 21 11.99 -15.03 -8.63
N ARG A 22 13.18 -14.50 -8.95
CA ARG A 22 14.30 -14.44 -8.00
C ARG A 22 14.02 -13.51 -6.83
N ILE A 23 13.44 -12.33 -7.08
CA ILE A 23 13.04 -11.40 -6.01
C ILE A 23 11.96 -12.05 -5.16
N GLU A 24 10.92 -12.62 -5.77
CA GLU A 24 9.81 -13.29 -5.06
C GLU A 24 10.33 -14.43 -4.17
N SER A 25 11.18 -15.29 -4.72
CA SER A 25 11.79 -16.41 -3.98
C SER A 25 12.64 -15.92 -2.81
N HIS A 26 13.40 -14.82 -3.00
CA HIS A 26 14.21 -14.24 -1.95
C HIS A 26 13.35 -13.63 -0.82
N LEU A 27 12.30 -12.89 -1.17
CA LEU A 27 11.36 -12.32 -0.21
C LEU A 27 10.68 -13.40 0.63
N LEU A 28 10.25 -14.50 0.01
CA LEU A 28 9.64 -15.63 0.71
C LEU A 28 10.63 -16.36 1.62
N ALA A 29 11.85 -16.60 1.14
CA ALA A 29 12.89 -17.29 1.92
C ALA A 29 13.36 -16.47 3.14
N CYS A 30 13.33 -15.14 3.04
CA CYS A 30 13.82 -14.22 4.07
C CYS A 30 12.71 -13.47 4.80
N GLN A 31 11.45 -13.91 4.70
CA GLN A 31 10.28 -13.15 5.19
C GLN A 31 10.42 -12.73 6.65
N THR A 32 10.75 -13.66 7.55
CA THR A 32 10.89 -13.38 8.99
C THR A 32 11.96 -12.32 9.28
N ASP A 33 13.11 -12.40 8.59
CA ASP A 33 14.23 -11.48 8.78
C ASP A 33 13.88 -10.07 8.26
N ILE A 34 13.22 -10.00 7.10
CA ILE A 34 12.73 -8.74 6.52
C ILE A 34 11.73 -8.07 7.45
N GLU A 35 10.75 -8.81 7.96
CA GLU A 35 9.74 -8.30 8.90
C GLU A 35 10.37 -7.83 10.23
N ALA A 36 11.36 -8.57 10.74
CA ALA A 36 12.10 -8.16 11.94
C ALA A 36 12.90 -6.88 11.70
N TRP A 37 13.56 -6.78 10.54
CA TRP A 37 14.28 -5.59 10.14
C TRP A 37 13.35 -4.37 10.04
N PHE A 38 12.19 -4.50 9.40
CA PHE A 38 11.21 -3.42 9.31
C PHE A 38 10.77 -2.93 10.69
N ARG A 39 10.43 -3.84 11.61
CA ARG A 39 10.07 -3.47 12.99
C ARG A 39 11.17 -2.64 13.67
N GLN A 40 12.45 -2.98 13.47
CA GLN A 40 13.57 -2.20 14.00
C GLN A 40 13.71 -0.83 13.33
N GLN A 41 13.54 -0.76 12.00
CA GLN A 41 13.60 0.51 11.28
C GLN A 41 12.50 1.46 11.73
N TRP A 42 11.28 0.97 11.98
CA TRP A 42 10.15 1.81 12.42
C TRP A 42 10.33 2.41 13.82
N LEU A 43 11.16 1.80 14.68
CA LEU A 43 11.57 2.39 15.96
C LEU A 43 12.53 3.58 15.75
N THR A 44 13.31 3.56 14.67
CA THR A 44 14.31 4.59 14.36
C THR A 44 13.70 5.72 13.53
N THR A 45 12.92 5.37 12.51
CA THR A 45 12.22 6.29 11.62
C THR A 45 10.75 5.90 11.62
N THR A 46 9.94 6.66 12.35
CA THR A 46 8.51 6.40 12.45
C THR A 46 7.81 6.57 11.10
N ALA A 47 6.92 5.65 10.75
CA ALA A 47 6.14 5.72 9.52
C ALA A 47 5.26 6.99 9.46
N PRO A 48 4.96 7.54 8.27
CA PRO A 48 4.00 8.63 8.14
C PRO A 48 2.59 8.21 8.60
N PHE A 49 1.66 9.16 8.69
CA PHE A 49 0.26 8.86 9.03
C PHE A 49 -0.39 7.97 7.96
N TYR A 50 -0.11 8.26 6.68
CA TYR A 50 -0.51 7.51 5.51
C TYR A 50 0.49 7.73 4.36
N ALA A 51 0.45 6.88 3.33
CA ALA A 51 1.18 7.09 2.08
C ALA A 51 0.61 6.16 0.98
N SER A 52 0.83 6.50 -0.28
CA SER A 52 0.76 5.56 -1.40
C SER A 52 2.11 5.48 -2.11
N VAL A 53 2.40 4.32 -2.71
CA VAL A 53 3.62 4.08 -3.49
C VAL A 53 3.23 3.42 -4.80
N ASP A 54 3.58 4.07 -5.91
CA ASP A 54 3.37 3.49 -7.24
C ASP A 54 4.51 2.55 -7.57
N LEU A 55 4.17 1.32 -7.97
CA LEU A 55 5.13 0.31 -8.40
C LEU A 55 5.02 0.06 -9.91
N ARG A 56 6.15 -0.25 -10.55
CA ARG A 56 6.17 -0.80 -11.91
C ARG A 56 6.85 -2.16 -11.94
N ASN A 57 6.15 -3.14 -12.49
CA ASN A 57 6.68 -4.49 -12.75
C ASN A 57 6.95 -4.66 -14.26
N ALA A 58 8.23 -4.75 -14.62
CA ALA A 58 8.68 -4.97 -16.00
C ALA A 58 9.12 -6.43 -16.27
N GLY A 59 8.90 -7.35 -15.34
CA GLY A 59 9.37 -8.75 -15.40
C GLY A 59 10.87 -8.91 -15.09
N PHE A 60 11.71 -8.00 -15.57
CA PHE A 60 13.15 -7.96 -15.22
C PHE A 60 13.47 -7.04 -14.04
N LYS A 61 12.53 -6.17 -13.64
CA LYS A 61 12.66 -5.22 -12.53
C LYS A 61 11.31 -4.91 -11.91
N LEU A 62 11.27 -4.86 -10.59
CA LEU A 62 10.19 -4.31 -9.79
C LEU A 62 10.74 -3.10 -9.04
N ALA A 63 10.12 -1.93 -9.18
CA ALA A 63 10.63 -0.71 -8.55
C ALA A 63 9.51 0.27 -8.17
N PRO A 64 9.68 1.02 -7.07
CA PRO A 64 8.87 2.20 -6.81
C PRO A 64 9.22 3.30 -7.79
N VAL A 65 8.21 4.03 -8.26
CA VAL A 65 8.36 5.14 -9.21
C VAL A 65 7.77 6.45 -8.69
N ASP A 66 6.87 6.40 -7.72
CA ASP A 66 6.34 7.56 -7.01
C ASP A 66 6.03 7.21 -5.55
N THR A 67 6.13 8.19 -4.67
CA THR A 67 5.71 8.08 -3.27
C THR A 67 4.96 9.35 -2.89
N ASN A 68 3.66 9.21 -2.63
CA ASN A 68 2.80 10.31 -2.28
C ASN A 68 2.43 10.24 -0.79
N LEU A 69 2.80 11.28 -0.04
CA LEU A 69 2.45 11.43 1.38
C LEU A 69 1.06 12.05 1.60
N PHE A 70 0.36 12.41 0.52
CA PHE A 70 -1.02 12.91 0.51
C PHE A 70 -1.83 12.15 -0.56
N PRO A 71 -1.98 10.82 -0.41
CA PRO A 71 -2.74 10.04 -1.38
C PRO A 71 -4.21 10.50 -1.40
N ALA A 72 -4.82 10.55 -2.59
CA ALA A 72 -6.22 10.98 -2.75
C ALA A 72 -7.17 9.84 -3.20
N GLY A 73 -6.64 8.72 -3.70
CA GLY A 73 -7.42 7.64 -4.32
C GLY A 73 -8.07 6.64 -3.35
N PHE A 74 -8.48 7.06 -2.15
CA PHE A 74 -9.06 6.16 -1.14
C PHE A 74 -10.35 5.48 -1.61
N ASN A 75 -11.11 6.12 -2.50
CA ASN A 75 -12.31 5.58 -3.14
C ASN A 75 -12.04 4.38 -4.06
N ASN A 76 -10.77 4.09 -4.39
CA ASN A 76 -10.37 2.95 -5.22
C ASN A 76 -10.00 1.71 -4.39
N LEU A 77 -9.96 1.80 -3.06
CA LEU A 77 -9.68 0.65 -2.20
C LEU A 77 -10.86 -0.33 -2.19
N SER A 78 -10.56 -1.63 -2.06
CA SER A 78 -11.61 -2.65 -1.95
C SER A 78 -12.44 -2.44 -0.68
N ALA A 79 -13.77 -2.48 -0.80
CA ALA A 79 -14.68 -2.39 0.34
C ALA A 79 -14.44 -3.50 1.38
N ASP A 80 -13.96 -4.66 0.95
CA ASP A 80 -13.63 -5.79 1.83
C ASP A 80 -12.48 -5.48 2.80
N LEU A 81 -11.63 -4.50 2.48
CA LEU A 81 -10.49 -4.08 3.31
C LEU A 81 -10.84 -2.95 4.28
N LEU A 82 -12.09 -2.48 4.31
CA LEU A 82 -12.50 -1.38 5.20
C LEU A 82 -12.21 -1.67 6.69
N PRO A 83 -12.46 -2.88 7.24
CA PRO A 83 -12.12 -3.17 8.63
C PRO A 83 -10.62 -3.02 8.93
N LEU A 84 -9.76 -3.43 7.99
CA LEU A 84 -8.31 -3.27 8.11
C LEU A 84 -7.90 -1.80 8.07
N CYS A 85 -8.45 -1.02 7.13
CA CYS A 85 -8.17 0.41 7.04
C CYS A 85 -8.56 1.17 8.32
N ILE A 86 -9.67 0.79 8.96
CA ILE A 86 -10.09 1.37 10.24
C ILE A 86 -9.05 1.07 11.32
N GLN A 87 -8.61 -0.18 11.42
CA GLN A 87 -7.58 -0.59 12.39
C GLN A 87 -6.27 0.16 12.18
N ASP A 88 -5.81 0.28 10.93
CA ASP A 88 -4.56 0.97 10.60
C ASP A 88 -4.60 2.46 10.96
N ILE A 89 -5.72 3.14 10.69
CA ILE A 89 -5.92 4.55 11.06
C ILE A 89 -5.94 4.71 12.59
N GLN A 90 -6.59 3.81 13.32
CA GLN A 90 -6.59 3.84 14.79
C GLN A 90 -5.17 3.71 15.34
N SER A 91 -4.40 2.73 14.87
CA SER A 91 -2.99 2.56 15.26
C SER A 91 -2.11 3.76 14.85
N ALA A 92 -2.39 4.42 13.72
CA ALA A 92 -1.70 5.65 13.34
C ALA A 92 -1.99 6.81 14.30
N PHE A 93 -3.25 6.99 14.72
CA PHE A 93 -3.62 7.98 15.74
C PHE A 93 -2.97 7.71 17.08
N GLU A 94 -3.03 6.47 17.59
CA GLU A 94 -2.39 6.08 18.86
C GLU A 94 -0.90 6.39 18.87
N ARG A 95 -0.23 6.21 17.73
CA ARG A 95 1.20 6.45 17.57
C ARG A 95 1.57 7.93 17.42
N ILE A 96 0.77 8.72 16.71
CA ILE A 96 1.13 10.09 16.30
C ILE A 96 0.49 11.15 17.21
N CYS A 97 -0.78 10.98 17.57
CA CYS A 97 -1.55 11.93 18.36
C CYS A 97 -2.65 11.23 19.20
N PRO A 98 -2.27 10.47 20.25
CA PRO A 98 -3.19 9.62 21.02
C PRO A 98 -4.32 10.40 21.73
N GLU A 99 -4.10 11.68 22.04
CA GLU A 99 -5.08 12.53 22.73
C GLU A 99 -6.01 13.28 21.77
N ALA A 100 -5.89 13.05 20.46
CA ALA A 100 -6.71 13.74 19.46
C ALA A 100 -8.20 13.38 19.64
N ARG A 101 -9.04 14.41 19.77
CA ARG A 101 -10.51 14.26 19.85
C ARG A 101 -11.25 14.78 18.62
N GLN A 102 -10.56 15.57 17.80
CA GLN A 102 -11.11 16.23 16.63
C GLN A 102 -10.05 16.21 15.53
N VAL A 103 -10.49 16.03 14.29
CA VAL A 103 -9.65 16.00 13.10
C VAL A 103 -10.18 17.02 12.11
N LEU A 104 -9.31 17.92 11.65
CA LEU A 104 -9.59 18.79 10.52
C LEU A 104 -8.96 18.16 9.27
N LEU A 105 -9.78 17.84 8.29
CA LEU A 105 -9.32 17.39 6.97
C LEU A 105 -9.27 18.60 6.04
N ILE A 106 -8.08 18.90 5.51
CA ILE A 106 -7.88 19.96 4.52
C ILE A 106 -7.70 19.27 3.15
N PRO A 107 -8.70 19.34 2.26
CA PRO A 107 -8.59 18.73 0.95
C PRO A 107 -7.74 19.58 0.00
N GLU A 108 -7.39 18.99 -1.14
CA GLU A 108 -6.87 19.72 -2.29
C GLU A 108 -7.86 20.80 -2.77
N ASN A 109 -7.35 21.81 -3.48
CA ASN A 109 -8.18 22.91 -4.01
C ASN A 109 -9.11 22.50 -5.17
N HIS A 110 -9.17 21.21 -5.51
CA HIS A 110 -9.98 20.69 -6.61
C HIS A 110 -11.45 20.62 -6.22
N THR A 111 -12.26 21.60 -6.66
CA THR A 111 -13.70 21.64 -6.34
C THR A 111 -14.61 21.06 -7.42
N ARG A 112 -14.03 20.63 -8.55
CA ARG A 112 -14.78 20.16 -9.74
C ARG A 112 -14.45 18.72 -10.14
N ASN A 113 -13.41 18.13 -9.56
CA ASN A 113 -13.13 16.73 -9.81
C ASN A 113 -14.11 15.89 -8.98
N THR A 114 -14.87 15.03 -9.65
CA THR A 114 -15.82 14.10 -8.99
C THR A 114 -15.13 12.86 -8.43
N TYR A 115 -13.81 12.75 -8.65
CA TYR A 115 -12.94 11.70 -8.15
C TYR A 115 -11.87 12.28 -7.25
#